data_AF-A0A1W1IB48-F1
#
_entry.id   AF-A0A1W1IB48-F1
#
_cell.length_a   1.000
_cell.length_b   1.000
_cell.length_c   1.000
_cell.angle_alpha   90.00
_cell.angle_beta   90.00
_cell.angle_gamma   90.00
#
_symmetry.space_group_name_H-M   'P 1'
#
loop_
_entity.id
_entity.type
_entity.pdbx_description
1 polymer ?
#
loop_
_entity_poly.entity_id
_entity_poly.type
_entity_poly.pdbx_seq_one_letter_code
_entity_poly.pdbx_strand_id
1 'polypeptide(L)'
;MRYSLYWRRALIICLFGIFAGCSGIPPLAEQEQHIKNNEMPLHQLTPRAFAGVWGVPPYQRVEFMQFFIMKDGSFVPRSRVALGEAPKGWDAGVEAGEALFLVYPDRGWLLVFLDERLVYKEALTAAQLHTLGRDWKMEDRYRSRLESPASH
;
A
#
# COMPACT_ATOMS: atom_id res chain seq x y z
N MET A 1 -48.48 17.79 40.84
CA MET A 1 -47.75 18.69 39.90
C MET A 1 -46.29 18.70 40.36
N ARG A 2 -45.36 17.87 39.88
CA ARG A 2 -44.94 17.49 38.51
C ARG A 2 -44.09 18.56 37.79
N TYR A 3 -43.05 19.07 38.46
CA TYR A 3 -41.87 19.74 37.89
C TYR A 3 -40.73 19.51 38.90
N SER A 4 -39.49 19.13 38.59
CA SER A 4 -38.79 19.03 37.33
C SER A 4 -37.64 18.05 37.58
N LEU A 5 -37.90 16.80 37.25
CA LEU A 5 -36.99 15.65 37.31
C LEU A 5 -35.94 15.74 36.18
N TYR A 6 -35.32 16.91 35.99
CA TYR A 6 -34.48 17.23 34.82
C TYR A 6 -33.03 17.59 35.14
N TRP A 7 -32.56 17.40 36.37
CA TRP A 7 -31.16 17.72 36.74
C TRP A 7 -30.26 16.52 37.00
N ARG A 8 -30.77 15.29 36.94
CA ARG A 8 -29.96 14.06 37.14
C ARG A 8 -29.56 13.34 35.85
N ARG A 9 -29.87 13.90 34.66
CA ARG A 9 -29.63 13.26 33.36
C ARG A 9 -28.51 13.89 32.53
N ALA A 10 -27.80 14.89 33.06
CA ALA A 10 -26.70 15.56 32.34
C ALA A 10 -25.31 14.97 32.64
N LEU A 11 -25.24 13.88 33.42
CA LEU A 11 -23.98 13.31 33.90
C LEU A 11 -23.81 11.84 33.49
N ILE A 12 -24.10 11.54 32.23
CA ILE A 12 -23.50 10.41 31.50
C ILE A 12 -22.67 11.08 30.39
N ILE A 13 -21.65 11.88 30.76
CA ILE A 13 -20.24 11.48 30.65
C ILE A 13 -20.08 10.56 29.44
N CYS A 14 -19.91 11.12 28.24
CA CYS A 14 -18.59 11.49 27.71
C CYS A 14 -17.55 10.36 27.80
N LEU A 15 -17.96 9.10 27.77
CA LEU A 15 -17.09 7.90 27.75
C LEU A 15 -17.11 7.17 26.40
N PHE A 16 -17.63 7.82 25.36
CA PHE A 16 -17.62 7.34 23.97
C PHE A 16 -16.93 8.31 23.00
N GLY A 17 -16.12 9.22 23.54
CA GLY A 17 -15.24 10.08 22.76
C GLY A 17 -13.81 9.68 23.03
N ILE A 18 -13.00 9.54 21.98
CA ILE A 18 -11.58 9.13 22.00
C ILE A 18 -11.36 7.60 21.94
N PHE A 19 -12.00 6.91 20.99
CA PHE A 19 -11.19 6.09 20.07
C PHE A 19 -10.88 6.98 18.86
N ALA A 20 -10.08 8.03 19.10
CA ALA A 20 -9.33 8.61 18.00
C ALA A 20 -8.40 7.48 17.55
N GLY A 21 -8.80 6.82 16.47
CA GLY A 21 -8.07 5.71 15.89
C GLY A 21 -6.65 6.16 15.64
N CYS A 22 -5.74 5.81 16.55
CA CYS A 22 -4.40 5.47 16.14
C CYS A 22 -4.60 4.26 15.22
N SER A 23 -4.81 4.50 13.94
CA SER A 23 -4.87 3.46 12.91
C SER A 23 -3.44 2.93 12.74
N GLY A 24 -2.97 2.24 13.77
CA GLY A 24 -1.79 1.42 13.70
C GLY A 24 -2.04 0.25 12.77
N ILE A 25 -0.97 -0.35 12.30
CA ILE A 25 -1.03 -1.59 11.56
C ILE A 25 -1.71 -2.64 12.47
N PRO A 26 -2.85 -3.25 12.07
CA PRO A 26 -3.52 -4.28 12.87
C PRO A 26 -2.62 -5.51 13.06
N PRO A 27 -2.92 -6.39 14.03
CA PRO A 27 -2.18 -7.64 14.23
C PRO A 27 -2.14 -8.51 12.95
N LEU A 28 -1.05 -9.28 12.78
CA LEU A 28 -0.83 -10.08 11.56
C LEU A 28 -2.01 -11.00 11.21
N ALA A 29 -2.62 -11.66 12.20
CA ALA A 29 -3.76 -12.54 11.98
C ALA A 29 -4.99 -11.80 11.39
N GLU A 30 -5.21 -10.55 11.79
CA GLU A 30 -6.28 -9.70 11.26
C GLU A 30 -5.95 -9.24 9.84
N GLN A 31 -4.69 -8.87 9.58
CA GLN A 31 -4.22 -8.56 8.22
C GLN A 31 -4.44 -9.74 7.27
N GLU A 32 -4.06 -10.95 7.67
CA GLU A 32 -4.27 -12.16 6.88
C GLU A 32 -5.75 -12.42 6.65
N GLN A 33 -6.61 -12.13 7.63
CA GLN A 33 -8.06 -12.27 7.47
C GLN A 33 -8.61 -11.30 6.43
N HIS A 34 -8.18 -10.04 6.43
CA HIS A 34 -8.53 -9.09 5.37
C HIS A 34 -8.13 -9.62 3.98
N ILE A 35 -6.90 -10.11 3.85
CA ILE A 35 -6.39 -10.65 2.57
C ILE A 35 -7.20 -11.88 2.11
N LYS A 36 -7.56 -12.79 3.04
CA LYS A 36 -8.43 -13.95 2.75
C LYS A 36 -9.81 -13.50 2.27
N ASN A 37 -10.31 -12.37 2.79
CA ASN A 37 -11.59 -11.77 2.41
C ASN A 37 -11.48 -10.90 1.13
N ASN A 38 -10.31 -10.81 0.48
CA ASN A 38 -10.00 -9.88 -0.61
C ASN A 38 -10.15 -8.40 -0.25
N GLU A 39 -10.10 -8.09 1.04
CA GLU A 39 -10.05 -6.73 1.57
C GLU A 39 -8.58 -6.31 1.64
N MET A 40 -8.26 -5.18 1.00
CA MET A 40 -6.90 -4.63 1.01
C MET A 40 -6.91 -3.18 1.45
N PRO A 41 -7.20 -2.89 2.73
CA PRO A 41 -7.13 -1.54 3.26
C PRO A 41 -5.69 -1.01 3.14
N LEU A 42 -5.57 0.21 2.62
CA LEU A 42 -4.28 0.90 2.55
C LEU A 42 -3.78 1.19 3.97
N HIS A 43 -2.46 1.26 4.12
CA HIS A 43 -1.72 1.58 5.36
C HIS A 43 -1.88 0.59 6.51
N GLN A 44 -2.64 -0.49 6.32
CA GLN A 44 -2.95 -1.48 7.35
C GLN A 44 -2.39 -2.88 7.04
N LEU A 45 -1.93 -3.13 5.81
CA LEU A 45 -1.40 -4.43 5.42
C LEU A 45 0.10 -4.38 5.18
N THR A 46 0.78 -5.45 5.60
CA THR A 46 2.23 -5.63 5.45
C THR A 46 2.56 -6.66 4.37
N PRO A 47 3.77 -6.60 3.77
CA PRO A 47 4.23 -7.62 2.81
C PRO A 47 4.15 -9.05 3.37
N ARG A 48 4.47 -9.19 4.67
CA ARG A 48 4.46 -10.48 5.38
C ARG A 48 3.06 -11.11 5.40
N ALA A 49 2.01 -10.32 5.57
CA ALA A 49 0.64 -10.83 5.57
C ALA A 49 0.27 -11.43 4.20
N PHE A 50 0.67 -10.78 3.10
CA PHE A 50 0.47 -11.31 1.75
C PHE A 50 1.26 -12.59 1.52
N ALA A 51 2.53 -12.62 1.93
CA ALA A 51 3.34 -13.83 1.85
C ALA A 51 2.75 -15.00 2.66
N GLY A 52 2.14 -14.73 3.81
CA GLY A 52 1.47 -15.74 4.64
C GLY A 52 0.21 -16.33 4.01
N VAL A 53 -0.59 -15.53 3.30
CA VAL A 53 -1.87 -16.00 2.71
C VAL A 53 -1.73 -16.48 1.27
N TRP A 54 -0.93 -15.79 0.45
CA TRP A 54 -0.80 -16.06 -0.98
C TRP A 54 0.51 -16.75 -1.36
N GLY A 55 1.47 -16.84 -0.43
CA GLY A 55 2.80 -17.34 -0.69
C GLY A 55 3.75 -16.28 -1.24
N VAL A 56 4.97 -16.72 -1.57
CA VAL A 56 6.02 -15.85 -2.11
C VAL A 56 5.60 -15.31 -3.48
N PRO A 57 5.72 -13.99 -3.73
CA PRO A 57 5.34 -13.41 -5.00
C PRO A 57 6.28 -13.88 -6.14
N PRO A 58 5.75 -14.23 -7.33
CA PRO A 58 6.58 -14.62 -8.47
C PRO A 58 7.57 -13.55 -8.95
N TYR A 59 7.23 -12.27 -8.74
CA TYR A 59 8.12 -11.16 -9.02
C TYR A 59 8.08 -10.14 -7.89
N GLN A 60 9.25 -9.61 -7.55
CA GLN A 60 9.41 -8.53 -6.59
C GLN A 60 10.50 -7.57 -7.07
N ARG A 61 10.40 -6.30 -6.67
CA ARG A 61 11.42 -5.27 -6.94
C ARG A 61 11.47 -4.31 -5.77
N VAL A 62 12.66 -3.88 -5.42
CA VAL A 62 12.89 -2.80 -4.46
C VAL A 62 13.46 -1.61 -5.22
N GLU A 63 12.88 -0.44 -5.07
CA GLU A 63 13.30 0.75 -5.78
C GLU A 63 13.00 2.03 -5.01
N PHE A 64 13.97 2.94 -4.95
CA PHE A 64 13.75 4.28 -4.43
C PHE A 64 13.01 5.14 -5.46
N MET A 65 11.84 5.68 -5.09
CA MET A 65 11.10 6.56 -5.98
C MET A 65 10.20 7.54 -5.24
N GLN A 66 9.64 8.48 -6.00
CA GLN A 66 8.65 9.43 -5.54
C GLN A 66 7.22 8.89 -5.70
N PHE A 67 6.36 9.30 -4.77
CA PHE A 67 4.95 8.97 -4.68
C PHE A 67 4.12 10.24 -4.60
N PHE A 68 3.01 10.27 -5.32
CA PHE A 68 2.01 11.33 -5.21
C PHE A 68 0.92 10.90 -4.24
N ILE A 69 0.68 11.71 -3.21
CA ILE A 69 -0.33 11.43 -2.19
C ILE A 69 -1.69 11.88 -2.71
N MET A 70 -2.57 10.92 -2.89
CA MET A 70 -3.91 11.13 -3.42
C MET A 70 -4.91 11.40 -2.29
N LYS A 71 -6.03 12.06 -2.62
CA LYS A 71 -7.11 12.35 -1.67
C LYS A 71 -7.78 11.11 -1.08
N ASP A 72 -7.69 9.97 -1.74
CA ASP A 72 -8.19 8.69 -1.24
C ASP A 72 -7.19 7.96 -0.32
N GLY A 73 -6.04 8.59 -0.04
CA GLY A 73 -4.97 8.05 0.79
C GLY A 73 -4.01 7.13 0.05
N SER A 74 -4.19 6.87 -1.24
CA SER A 74 -3.24 6.09 -2.03
C SER A 74 -1.99 6.89 -2.38
N PHE A 75 -0.84 6.21 -2.42
CA PHE A 75 0.43 6.80 -2.79
C PHE A 75 0.80 6.28 -4.17
N VAL A 76 0.48 7.05 -5.20
CA VAL A 76 0.68 6.60 -6.58
C VAL A 76 2.17 6.75 -6.95
N PRO A 77 2.87 5.66 -7.31
CA PRO A 77 4.26 5.74 -7.69
C PRO A 77 4.43 6.58 -8.96
N ARG A 78 5.52 7.35 -9.03
CA ARG A 78 5.83 8.22 -10.17
C ARG A 78 5.81 7.50 -11.52
N SER A 79 6.21 6.22 -11.54
CA SER A 79 6.22 5.38 -12.74
C SER A 79 4.84 5.09 -13.33
N ARG A 80 3.75 5.29 -12.55
CA ARG A 80 2.37 5.11 -13.00
C ARG A 80 1.69 6.41 -13.47
N VAL A 81 2.37 7.55 -13.35
CA VAL A 81 1.84 8.85 -13.75
C VAL A 81 2.38 9.24 -15.12
N ALA A 82 1.47 9.58 -16.04
CA ALA A 82 1.82 10.09 -17.36
C ALA A 82 2.66 11.37 -17.26
N LEU A 83 3.65 11.51 -18.16
CA LEU A 83 4.52 12.68 -18.19
C LEU A 83 3.73 13.93 -18.60
N GLY A 84 3.92 15.04 -17.87
CA GLY A 84 3.35 16.34 -18.21
C GLY A 84 1.97 16.63 -17.64
N GLU A 85 1.33 15.68 -16.97
CA GLU A 85 0.01 15.87 -16.35
C GLU A 85 0.08 15.70 -14.82
N ALA A 86 -0.66 16.52 -14.09
CA ALA A 86 -0.85 16.34 -12.66
C ALA A 86 -1.76 15.12 -12.42
N PRO A 87 -1.42 14.21 -11.47
CA PRO A 87 -2.26 13.05 -11.19
C PRO A 87 -3.67 13.50 -10.74
N LYS A 88 -4.70 12.91 -11.35
CA LYS A 88 -6.09 13.23 -11.01
C LYS A 88 -6.41 12.81 -9.57
N GLY A 89 -6.75 13.76 -8.70
CA GLY A 89 -7.03 13.49 -7.30
C GLY A 89 -5.80 13.59 -6.40
N TRP A 90 -4.68 14.10 -6.92
CA TRP A 90 -3.52 14.48 -6.12
C TRP A 90 -3.87 15.62 -5.15
N ASP A 91 -3.36 15.53 -3.91
CA ASP A 91 -3.57 16.52 -2.85
C ASP A 91 -2.33 17.39 -2.58
N ALA A 92 -1.49 17.59 -3.62
CA ALA A 92 -0.20 18.29 -3.56
C ALA A 92 0.90 17.63 -2.68
N GLY A 93 0.57 16.58 -1.91
CA GLY A 93 1.55 15.82 -1.13
C GLY A 93 2.45 14.95 -1.99
N VAL A 94 3.75 14.93 -1.67
CA VAL A 94 4.74 14.05 -2.29
C VAL A 94 5.55 13.38 -1.20
N GLU A 95 5.76 12.08 -1.35
CA GLU A 95 6.62 11.29 -0.49
C GLU A 95 7.68 10.59 -1.32
N ALA A 96 8.83 10.27 -0.74
CA ALA A 96 9.89 9.55 -1.42
C ALA A 96 10.53 8.55 -0.46
N GLY A 97 10.80 7.36 -0.97
CA GLY A 97 11.43 6.32 -0.17
C GLY A 97 11.67 5.06 -0.97
N GLU A 98 12.29 4.09 -0.30
CA GLU A 98 12.53 2.76 -0.84
C GLU A 98 11.23 1.96 -0.77
N ALA A 99 10.71 1.60 -1.95
CA ALA A 99 9.44 0.90 -2.06
C ALA A 99 9.64 -0.54 -2.50
N LEU A 100 8.85 -1.44 -1.92
CA LEU A 100 8.76 -2.84 -2.28
C LEU A 100 7.54 -3.06 -3.19
N PHE A 101 7.80 -3.53 -4.40
CA PHE A 101 6.79 -3.94 -5.36
C PHE A 101 6.64 -5.45 -5.32
N LEU A 102 5.41 -5.95 -5.12
CA LEU A 102 5.06 -7.36 -5.19
C LEU A 102 4.04 -7.60 -6.28
N VAL A 103 4.27 -8.60 -7.13
CA VAL A 103 3.40 -8.95 -8.25
C VAL A 103 2.88 -10.36 -8.06
N TYR A 104 1.55 -10.50 -8.06
CA TYR A 104 0.83 -11.77 -7.99
C TYR A 104 -0.04 -11.96 -9.24
N PRO A 105 0.51 -12.50 -10.35
CA PRO A 105 -0.21 -12.66 -11.62
C PRO A 105 -1.48 -13.51 -11.47
N ASP A 106 -1.39 -14.61 -10.72
CA ASP A 106 -2.51 -15.54 -10.48
C ASP A 106 -3.63 -14.90 -9.64
N ARG A 107 -3.33 -13.79 -8.96
CA ARG A 107 -4.30 -13.01 -8.17
C ARG A 107 -4.73 -11.72 -8.88
N GLY A 108 -4.07 -11.34 -9.97
CA GLY A 108 -4.36 -10.11 -10.71
C GLY A 108 -3.94 -8.82 -9.99
N TRP A 109 -2.96 -8.89 -9.09
CA TRP A 109 -2.56 -7.74 -8.26
C TRP A 109 -1.10 -7.35 -8.42
N LEU A 110 -0.89 -6.04 -8.59
CA LEU A 110 0.34 -5.35 -8.22
C LEU A 110 0.12 -4.65 -6.89
N LEU A 111 1.01 -4.90 -5.93
CA LEU A 111 0.98 -4.30 -4.60
C LEU A 111 2.28 -3.54 -4.36
N VAL A 112 2.18 -2.36 -3.78
CA VAL A 112 3.34 -1.49 -3.52
C VAL A 112 3.33 -1.07 -2.06
N PHE A 113 4.47 -1.26 -1.43
CA PHE A 113 4.68 -0.99 -0.02
C PHE A 113 5.74 0.08 0.15
N LEU A 114 5.50 1.00 1.09
CA LEU A 114 6.44 1.99 1.57
C LEU A 114 6.45 1.89 3.10
N ASP A 115 7.63 1.86 3.71
CA ASP A 115 7.80 1.63 5.17
C ASP A 115 6.99 0.43 5.68
N GLU A 116 7.06 -0.69 4.96
CA GLU A 116 6.34 -1.95 5.21
C GLU A 116 4.81 -1.86 5.20
N ARG A 117 4.22 -0.77 4.69
CA ARG A 117 2.78 -0.55 4.63
C ARG A 117 2.28 -0.55 3.20
N LEU A 118 1.15 -1.19 2.94
CA LEU A 118 0.51 -1.17 1.63
C LEU A 118 0.03 0.25 1.31
N VAL A 119 0.69 0.94 0.39
CA VAL A 119 0.35 2.33 0.03
C VAL A 119 -0.32 2.45 -1.33
N TYR A 120 -0.15 1.44 -2.19
CA TYR A 120 -0.80 1.39 -3.50
C TYR A 120 -1.07 -0.04 -3.95
N LYS A 121 -2.18 -0.20 -4.67
CA LYS A 121 -2.61 -1.47 -5.26
C LYS A 121 -3.22 -1.21 -6.62
N GLU A 122 -2.95 -2.09 -7.57
CA GLU A 122 -3.44 -1.98 -8.94
C GLU A 122 -3.90 -3.35 -9.42
N ALA A 123 -5.14 -3.42 -9.89
CA ALA A 123 -5.68 -4.60 -10.55
C ALA A 123 -5.21 -4.61 -12.00
N LEU A 124 -4.53 -5.66 -12.41
CA LEU A 124 -4.00 -5.82 -13.76
C LEU A 124 -4.26 -7.24 -14.27
N THR A 125 -4.27 -7.40 -15.59
CA THR A 125 -4.35 -8.74 -16.18
C THR A 125 -3.07 -9.54 -15.88
N ALA A 126 -3.18 -10.86 -15.78
CA ALA A 126 -2.03 -11.74 -15.58
C ALA A 126 -0.94 -11.52 -16.65
N ALA A 127 -1.33 -11.27 -17.90
CA ALA A 127 -0.40 -10.96 -18.99
C ALA A 127 0.39 -9.67 -18.74
N GLN A 128 -0.26 -8.59 -18.29
CA GLN A 128 0.41 -7.33 -17.95
C GLN A 128 1.37 -7.51 -16.76
N LEU A 129 0.96 -8.28 -15.75
CA LEU A 129 1.77 -8.55 -14.55
C LEU A 129 3.01 -9.40 -14.88
N HIS A 130 2.88 -10.43 -15.72
CA HIS A 130 4.04 -11.20 -16.19
C HIS A 130 5.00 -10.37 -17.03
N THR A 131 4.49 -9.48 -17.89
CA THR A 131 5.35 -8.58 -18.67
C THR A 131 6.12 -7.63 -17.76
N LEU A 132 5.43 -6.96 -16.83
CA LEU A 132 6.06 -6.08 -15.83
C LEU A 132 7.19 -6.79 -15.06
N GLY A 133 6.94 -8.00 -14.55
CA GLY A 133 7.93 -8.76 -13.80
C GLY A 133 9.12 -9.24 -14.65
N ARG A 134 8.93 -9.48 -15.95
CA ARG A 134 10.03 -9.81 -16.88
C ARG A 134 10.87 -8.59 -17.18
N ASP A 135 10.24 -7.44 -17.38
CA ASP A 135 10.94 -6.18 -17.69
C ASP A 135 11.88 -5.79 -16.54
N TRP A 136 11.44 -5.95 -15.29
CA TRP A 136 12.31 -5.75 -14.12
C TRP A 136 13.53 -6.67 -14.12
N LYS A 137 13.35 -7.98 -14.37
CA LYS A 137 14.47 -8.93 -14.46
C LYS A 137 15.44 -8.57 -15.58
N MET A 138 14.95 -8.00 -16.68
CA MET A 138 15.80 -7.53 -17.76
C MET A 138 16.59 -6.28 -17.35
N GLU A 139 15.93 -5.30 -16.72
CA GLU A 139 16.59 -4.09 -16.24
C GLU A 139 17.70 -4.40 -15.23
N ASP A 140 17.45 -5.29 -14.26
CA ASP A 140 18.46 -5.71 -13.27
C ASP A 140 19.69 -6.35 -13.94
N ARG A 141 19.45 -7.13 -15.01
CA ARG A 141 20.54 -7.72 -15.81
C ARG A 141 21.33 -6.66 -16.57
N TYR A 142 20.68 -5.62 -17.09
CA TYR A 142 21.38 -4.53 -17.76
C TYR A 142 22.18 -3.69 -16.77
N ARG A 143 21.61 -3.35 -15.61
CA ARG A 143 22.28 -2.58 -14.57
C ARG A 143 23.54 -3.29 -14.08
N SER A 144 23.43 -4.58 -13.73
CA SER A 144 24.58 -5.39 -13.29
C SER A 144 25.70 -5.53 -14.33
N ARG A 145 25.37 -5.51 -15.63
CA ARG A 145 26.40 -5.54 -16.70
C ARG A 145 27.15 -4.21 -16.85
N LEU A 146 26.50 -3.09 -16.57
CA LEU A 146 27.13 -1.76 -16.63
C LEU A 146 28.00 -1.49 -15.39
N GLU A 147 27.57 -2.00 -14.23
CA GLU A 147 28.27 -1.84 -12.96
C GLU A 147 29.45 -2.79 -12.78
N SER A 148 29.60 -3.83 -13.63
CA SER A 148 30.77 -4.69 -13.64
C SER A 148 31.86 -4.00 -14.48
N PRO A 149 32.83 -3.28 -13.88
CA PRO A 149 33.92 -2.74 -14.67
C PRO A 149 34.67 -3.93 -15.25
N ALA A 150 35.00 -3.87 -16.54
CA ALA A 150 35.92 -4.80 -17.16
C ALA A 150 37.24 -4.78 -16.37
N SER A 151 37.37 -5.70 -15.42
CA SER A 151 38.64 -6.00 -14.76
C SER A 151 39.49 -6.73 -15.78
N HIS A 152 40.31 -5.97 -16.49
CA HIS A 152 41.40 -6.45 -17.32
C HIS A 152 42.67 -5.70 -16.97
#